data_AF-U6K786-F1
#
_entry.id   AF-U6K786-F1
#
_cell.length_a   1.000
_cell.length_b   1.000
_cell.length_c   1.000
_cell.angle_alpha   90.00
_cell.angle_beta   90.00
_cell.angle_gamma   90.00
#
_symmetry.space_group_name_H-M   'P 1'
#
loop_
_entity.id
_entity.type
_entity.pdbx_description
1 polymer ?
#
loop_
_entity_poly.entity_id
_entity_poly.type
_entity_poly.pdbx_seq_one_letter_code
_entity_poly.pdbx_strand_id
1 'polypeptide(L)'
;MEIKPPHVKQHLWVFVKCLIENPAFDSQTKETLTTTVSRFGSKCTLSERTINAVAKSPILEGVLLWAQTKAQVELRRQMSVGKTKGRERLTGISKLEDANEAGGRYAQECTLILTEGDSAKTSCLAGLSVVGREKYGVFPLRGKLLNVREASFKQLKENREIQRILGLQINDKVQDTRGLRYGSLMIMTDQVSKGSVEKAFFTLVEYDMWRKQAGNLSGWKIKYYKGLGTSTDREFKDYFQALDKHRIKFRWTGSGDGELIDMAFSKKRAEDRKRWLQGYREGTFVDHSMRELTFSDFVNKELVQFSRYDNERSIPQLVDGWKVGQRKVLFAVFKKNTKAEMKVAQLSGYVAEQSAYHHGEQSLQQTIITMAQRFVGSNNLNFLEPVGQFGSRKEGGKDASAPRYIFTKLAPYTRLVFPEADDPLLEYLYEEGQKIEPKHWYGMVFVYSELQS
;
A
#
# COMPACT_ATOMS: atom_id res chain seq x y z
N MET A 1 -15.52 10.99 -16.19
CA MET A 1 -16.10 11.02 -17.55
C MET A 1 -15.96 12.45 -18.05
N GLU A 2 -15.50 12.65 -19.28
CA GLU A 2 -15.44 14.00 -19.87
C GLU A 2 -16.84 14.44 -20.32
N ILE A 3 -17.26 15.64 -19.94
CA ILE A 3 -18.58 16.18 -20.27
C ILE A 3 -18.50 16.80 -21.67
N LYS A 4 -19.20 16.21 -22.64
CA LYS A 4 -19.25 16.71 -24.02
C LYS A 4 -20.43 17.69 -24.21
N PRO A 5 -20.35 18.63 -25.17
CA PRO A 5 -21.42 19.60 -25.43
C PRO A 5 -22.85 19.02 -25.60
N PRO A 6 -23.06 17.84 -26.22
CA PRO A 6 -24.39 17.24 -26.32
C PRO A 6 -25.02 16.90 -24.96
N HIS A 7 -24.21 16.56 -23.95
CA HIS A 7 -24.71 16.24 -22.61
C HIS A 7 -25.29 17.48 -21.92
N VAL A 8 -24.62 18.63 -22.10
CA VAL A 8 -25.09 19.91 -21.57
C VAL A 8 -26.35 20.37 -22.32
N LYS A 9 -26.37 20.23 -23.66
CA LYS A 9 -27.51 20.63 -24.50
C LYS A 9 -28.83 19.97 -24.06
N GLN A 10 -28.80 18.71 -23.63
CA GLN A 10 -30.00 17.96 -23.19
C GLN A 10 -30.62 18.50 -21.89
N HIS A 11 -29.88 19.31 -21.13
CA HIS A 11 -30.33 19.86 -19.85
C HIS A 11 -30.69 21.36 -19.97
N LEU A 12 -30.68 21.90 -21.19
CA LEU A 12 -31.01 23.30 -21.46
C LEU A 12 -32.36 23.39 -22.16
N TRP A 13 -33.20 24.29 -21.65
CA TRP A 13 -34.34 24.79 -22.39
C TRP A 13 -34.05 26.22 -22.82
N VAL A 14 -34.05 26.47 -24.12
CA VAL A 14 -33.72 27.79 -24.68
C VAL A 14 -34.93 28.33 -25.40
N PHE A 15 -35.40 29.50 -24.96
CA PHE A 15 -36.41 30.27 -25.66
C PHE A 15 -35.70 31.30 -26.53
N VAL A 16 -35.99 31.29 -27.83
CA VAL A 16 -35.39 32.21 -28.78
C VAL A 16 -36.50 32.99 -29.46
N LYS A 17 -36.42 34.32 -29.37
CA LYS A 17 -37.20 35.24 -30.18
C LYS A 17 -36.21 36.15 -30.89
N CYS A 18 -36.21 36.10 -32.21
CA CYS A 18 -35.32 36.90 -33.05
C CYS A 18 -36.07 37.44 -34.28
N LEU A 19 -35.48 38.46 -34.89
CA LEU A 19 -35.90 39.02 -36.16
C LEU A 19 -34.75 38.82 -37.14
N ILE A 20 -35.00 38.10 -38.23
CA ILE A 20 -34.00 37.73 -39.23
C ILE A 20 -34.33 38.44 -40.53
N GLU A 21 -33.36 39.12 -41.11
CA GLU A 21 -33.51 39.80 -42.38
C GLU A 21 -33.57 38.78 -43.53
N ASN A 22 -34.60 38.86 -44.37
CA ASN A 22 -34.82 37.97 -45.52
C ASN A 22 -34.60 36.47 -45.21
N PRO A 23 -35.41 35.87 -44.31
CA PRO A 23 -35.18 34.50 -43.85
C PRO A 23 -35.49 33.47 -44.93
N ALA A 24 -34.67 32.42 -44.97
CA ALA A 24 -34.83 31.24 -45.79
C ALA A 24 -35.10 30.03 -44.89
N PHE A 25 -35.98 29.14 -45.35
CA PHE A 25 -36.41 27.96 -44.63
C PHE A 25 -36.24 26.71 -45.49
N ASP A 26 -36.25 25.55 -44.86
CA ASP A 26 -36.16 24.24 -45.52
C ASP A 26 -37.38 23.94 -46.42
N SER A 27 -38.53 24.49 -46.07
CA SER A 27 -39.82 24.21 -46.70
C SER A 27 -40.81 25.36 -46.52
N GLN A 28 -41.96 25.26 -47.20
CA GLN A 28 -43.03 26.26 -47.12
C GLN A 28 -43.70 26.32 -45.74
N THR A 29 -43.64 25.24 -44.94
CA THR A 29 -44.15 25.24 -43.55
C THR A 29 -43.26 26.06 -42.62
N LYS A 30 -42.03 26.39 -43.04
CA LYS A 30 -41.09 27.30 -42.35
C LYS A 30 -40.76 26.87 -40.92
N GLU A 31 -40.69 25.56 -40.68
CA GLU A 31 -40.38 24.99 -39.37
C GLU A 31 -38.88 25.07 -39.04
N THR A 32 -38.00 24.92 -40.04
CA THR A 32 -36.54 25.00 -39.85
C THR A 32 -35.94 26.18 -40.62
N LEU A 33 -35.37 27.14 -39.89
CA LEU A 33 -34.60 28.23 -40.49
C LEU A 33 -33.25 27.70 -41.03
N THR A 34 -32.96 27.99 -42.30
CA THR A 34 -31.73 27.56 -42.98
C THR A 34 -30.79 28.71 -43.34
N THR A 35 -31.20 29.96 -43.13
CA THR A 35 -30.34 31.14 -43.32
C THR A 35 -29.03 30.98 -42.52
N THR A 36 -27.89 31.31 -43.16
CA THR A 36 -26.60 31.28 -42.49
C THR A 36 -26.45 32.46 -41.52
N VAL A 37 -25.73 32.24 -40.40
CA VAL A 37 -25.57 33.23 -39.33
C VAL A 37 -25.00 34.57 -39.83
N SER A 38 -24.15 34.56 -40.86
CA SER A 38 -23.58 35.77 -41.45
C SER A 38 -24.59 36.67 -42.17
N ARG A 39 -25.78 36.14 -42.51
CA ARG A 39 -26.85 36.85 -43.22
C ARG A 39 -28.03 37.18 -42.31
N PHE A 40 -27.90 37.04 -41.00
CA PHE A 40 -29.00 37.33 -40.08
C PHE A 40 -29.36 38.82 -39.97
N GLY A 41 -28.50 39.73 -40.47
CA GLY A 41 -28.66 41.18 -40.31
C GLY A 41 -28.40 41.68 -38.88
N SER A 42 -28.20 40.78 -37.93
CA SER A 42 -27.91 41.06 -36.53
C SER A 42 -27.02 39.97 -35.92
N LYS A 43 -26.32 40.29 -34.83
CA LYS A 43 -25.48 39.34 -34.09
C LYS A 43 -25.99 39.19 -32.67
N CYS A 44 -26.22 37.95 -32.23
CA CYS A 44 -26.53 37.64 -30.84
C CYS A 44 -25.26 37.20 -30.13
N THR A 45 -24.75 38.03 -29.21
CA THR A 45 -23.66 37.67 -28.30
C THR A 45 -24.20 37.52 -26.90
N LEU A 46 -24.02 36.35 -26.29
CA LEU A 46 -24.38 36.12 -24.91
C LEU A 46 -23.43 36.91 -24.00
N SER A 47 -23.98 37.71 -23.09
CA SER A 47 -23.17 38.45 -22.12
C SER A 47 -22.52 37.49 -21.11
N GLU A 48 -21.33 37.83 -20.61
CA GLU A 48 -20.66 37.05 -19.55
C GLU A 48 -21.55 36.93 -18.30
N ARG A 49 -22.36 37.96 -18.01
CA ARG A 49 -23.34 37.93 -16.91
C ARG A 49 -24.35 36.79 -17.08
N THR A 50 -24.85 36.58 -18.30
CA THR A 50 -25.78 35.48 -18.61
C THR A 50 -25.11 34.13 -18.48
N ILE A 51 -23.87 33.98 -18.97
CA ILE A 51 -23.10 32.74 -18.86
C ILE A 51 -22.83 32.40 -17.39
N ASN A 52 -22.43 33.40 -16.59
CA ASN A 52 -22.18 33.23 -15.16
C ASN A 52 -23.46 32.90 -14.37
N ALA A 53 -24.62 33.44 -14.78
CA ALA A 53 -25.89 33.09 -14.18
C ALA A 53 -26.29 31.63 -14.48
N VAL A 54 -26.07 31.15 -15.70
CA VAL A 54 -26.31 29.74 -16.08
C VAL A 54 -25.33 28.81 -15.35
N ALA A 55 -24.06 29.20 -15.21
CA ALA A 55 -23.06 28.44 -14.47
C ALA A 55 -23.40 28.29 -12.98
N LYS A 56 -24.11 29.26 -12.39
CA LYS A 56 -24.61 29.22 -11.01
C LYS A 56 -26.01 28.62 -10.86
N SER A 57 -26.62 28.19 -11.95
CA SER A 57 -27.98 27.64 -11.93
C SER A 57 -27.99 26.16 -11.53
N PRO A 58 -29.13 25.63 -11.05
CA PRO A 58 -29.31 24.20 -10.75
C PRO A 58 -29.09 23.28 -11.95
N ILE A 59 -29.03 23.82 -13.18
CA ILE A 59 -28.73 23.04 -14.39
C ILE A 59 -27.34 22.40 -14.28
N LEU A 60 -26.36 23.11 -13.71
CA LEU A 60 -25.01 22.56 -13.54
C LEU A 60 -25.01 21.39 -12.56
N GLU A 61 -25.73 21.53 -11.44
CA GLU A 61 -25.91 20.45 -10.47
C GLU A 61 -26.61 19.24 -11.09
N GLY A 62 -27.65 19.46 -11.90
CA GLY A 62 -28.34 18.40 -12.64
C GLY A 62 -27.44 17.66 -13.63
N VAL A 63 -26.62 18.39 -14.41
CA VAL A 63 -25.65 17.79 -15.34
C VAL A 63 -24.57 17.02 -14.59
N LEU A 64 -24.09 17.54 -13.46
CA LEU A 64 -23.10 16.87 -12.62
C LEU A 64 -23.67 15.60 -12.00
N LEU A 65 -24.89 15.65 -11.46
CA LEU A 65 -25.58 14.49 -10.90
C LEU A 65 -25.81 13.42 -11.96
N TRP A 66 -26.32 13.79 -13.15
CA TRP A 66 -26.48 12.88 -14.26
C TRP A 66 -25.15 12.24 -14.69
N ALA A 67 -24.07 13.03 -14.77
CA ALA A 67 -22.75 12.54 -15.13
C ALA A 67 -22.21 11.54 -14.09
N GLN A 68 -22.45 11.79 -12.80
CA GLN A 68 -22.10 10.88 -11.71
C GLN A 68 -22.92 9.59 -11.79
N THR A 69 -24.25 9.68 -11.93
CA THR A 69 -25.14 8.51 -12.05
C THR A 69 -24.78 7.67 -13.27
N LYS A 70 -24.55 8.29 -14.43
CA LYS A 70 -24.16 7.57 -15.65
C LYS A 70 -22.80 6.91 -15.51
N ALA A 71 -21.84 7.56 -14.85
CA ALA A 71 -20.54 6.97 -14.55
C ALA A 71 -20.68 5.76 -13.59
N GLN A 72 -21.56 5.84 -12.59
CA GLN A 72 -21.87 4.72 -11.69
C GLN A 72 -22.57 3.56 -12.43
N VAL A 73 -23.51 3.85 -13.32
CA VAL A 73 -24.20 2.83 -14.13
C VAL A 73 -23.22 2.14 -15.08
N GLU A 74 -22.35 2.89 -15.76
CA GLU A 74 -21.33 2.31 -16.63
C GLU A 74 -20.30 1.53 -15.83
N LEU A 75 -19.94 1.98 -14.62
CA LEU A 75 -19.13 1.21 -13.67
C LEU A 75 -19.79 -0.13 -13.34
N ARG A 76 -21.08 -0.13 -12.99
CA ARG A 76 -21.81 -1.38 -12.72
C ARG A 76 -21.82 -2.29 -13.93
N ARG A 77 -22.10 -1.77 -15.13
CA ARG A 77 -22.13 -2.56 -16.37
C ARG A 77 -20.78 -3.13 -16.76
N GLN A 78 -19.70 -2.38 -16.56
CA GLN A 78 -18.36 -2.85 -16.90
C GLN A 78 -17.78 -3.76 -15.82
N MET A 79 -18.17 -3.60 -14.55
CA MET A 79 -17.70 -4.41 -13.42
C MET A 79 -18.59 -5.63 -13.16
N SER A 80 -19.77 -5.72 -13.78
CA SER A 80 -20.54 -6.96 -13.81
C SER A 80 -19.74 -7.99 -14.61
N VAL A 81 -19.02 -8.85 -13.89
CA VAL A 81 -18.49 -10.08 -14.44
C VAL A 81 -19.70 -10.84 -14.99
N GLY A 82 -19.76 -11.04 -16.31
CA GLY A 82 -20.87 -11.73 -16.97
C GLY A 82 -21.18 -13.03 -16.22
N LYS A 83 -22.46 -13.38 -16.07
CA LYS A 83 -22.91 -14.56 -15.32
C LYS A 83 -22.02 -15.75 -15.67
N THR A 84 -21.07 -16.07 -14.79
CA THR A 84 -20.23 -17.25 -14.97
C THR A 84 -21.19 -18.41 -14.79
N LYS A 85 -21.56 -19.06 -15.89
CA LYS A 85 -22.27 -20.32 -15.82
C LYS A 85 -21.39 -21.24 -14.97
N GLY A 86 -21.97 -21.81 -13.92
CA GLY A 86 -21.23 -22.63 -12.95
C GLY A 86 -20.29 -23.59 -13.66
N ARG A 87 -19.06 -23.68 -13.15
CA ARG A 87 -17.96 -24.54 -13.62
C ARG A 87 -17.06 -24.06 -14.77
N GLU A 88 -17.10 -22.80 -15.23
CA GLU A 88 -16.02 -22.30 -16.09
C GLU A 88 -14.72 -22.10 -15.29
N ARG A 89 -13.70 -22.92 -15.60
CA ARG A 89 -12.33 -22.68 -15.14
C ARG A 89 -11.86 -21.32 -15.65
N LEU A 90 -11.34 -20.49 -14.75
CA LEU A 90 -10.85 -19.17 -15.13
C LEU A 90 -9.62 -19.30 -16.04
N THR A 91 -9.77 -18.85 -17.28
CA THR A 91 -8.66 -18.76 -18.23
C THR A 91 -8.03 -17.36 -18.19
N GLY A 92 -6.71 -17.29 -18.40
CA GLY A 92 -5.97 -16.03 -18.50
C GLY A 92 -5.51 -15.41 -17.16
N ILE A 93 -5.61 -16.13 -16.03
CA ILE A 93 -4.99 -15.72 -14.76
C ILE A 93 -3.85 -16.70 -14.44
N SER A 94 -2.67 -16.44 -15.01
CA SER A 94 -1.54 -17.40 -15.00
C SER A 94 -1.01 -17.76 -13.61
N LYS A 95 -1.21 -16.90 -12.61
CA LYS A 95 -0.72 -17.13 -11.24
C LYS A 95 -1.72 -17.82 -10.32
N LEU A 96 -2.97 -17.99 -10.73
CA LEU A 96 -4.00 -18.62 -9.93
C LEU A 96 -3.86 -20.14 -9.95
N GLU A 97 -3.79 -20.74 -8.76
CA GLU A 97 -4.03 -22.16 -8.56
C GLU A 97 -5.46 -22.30 -8.07
N ASP A 98 -6.36 -22.65 -8.99
CA ASP A 98 -7.79 -22.66 -8.71
C ASP A 98 -8.19 -23.99 -8.03
N ALA A 99 -9.07 -23.93 -7.03
CA ALA A 99 -9.60 -25.14 -6.43
C ALA A 99 -10.46 -25.92 -7.45
N ASN A 100 -10.41 -27.25 -7.44
CA ASN A 100 -11.14 -28.05 -8.44
C ASN A 100 -12.66 -27.82 -8.39
N GLU A 101 -13.21 -27.54 -7.21
CA GLU A 101 -14.65 -27.32 -7.00
C GLU A 101 -15.04 -25.82 -6.97
N ALA A 102 -14.12 -24.91 -7.27
CA ALA A 102 -14.38 -23.47 -7.24
C ALA A 102 -15.45 -23.05 -8.28
N GLY A 103 -16.50 -22.38 -7.79
CA GLY A 103 -17.68 -21.99 -8.60
C GLY A 103 -18.60 -23.16 -8.99
N GLY A 104 -18.38 -24.35 -8.44
CA GLY A 104 -19.25 -25.51 -8.56
C GLY A 104 -20.27 -25.62 -7.42
N ARG A 105 -20.82 -26.83 -7.21
CA ARG A 105 -21.80 -27.12 -6.15
C ARG A 105 -21.23 -26.94 -4.74
N TYR A 106 -19.92 -27.17 -4.57
CA TYR A 106 -19.21 -27.04 -3.29
C TYR A 106 -18.48 -25.71 -3.15
N ALA A 107 -18.80 -24.70 -3.96
CA ALA A 107 -18.14 -23.39 -3.92
C ALA A 107 -18.12 -22.76 -2.51
N GLN A 108 -19.17 -22.97 -1.71
CA GLN A 108 -19.26 -22.47 -0.34
C GLN A 108 -18.24 -23.12 0.63
N GLU A 109 -17.83 -24.35 0.34
CA GLU A 109 -16.81 -25.08 1.10
C GLU A 109 -15.39 -24.74 0.60
N CYS A 110 -15.28 -24.08 -0.55
CA CYS A 110 -14.00 -23.67 -1.12
C CYS A 110 -13.44 -22.42 -0.40
N THR A 111 -12.14 -22.45 -0.13
CA THR A 111 -11.36 -21.33 0.43
C THR A 111 -10.32 -20.86 -0.58
N LEU A 112 -10.30 -19.57 -0.88
CA LEU A 112 -9.22 -18.94 -1.62
C LEU A 112 -8.17 -18.41 -0.64
N ILE A 113 -6.91 -18.81 -0.82
CA ILE A 113 -5.77 -18.36 -0.02
C ILE A 113 -5.05 -17.25 -0.78
N LEU A 114 -4.94 -16.07 -0.18
CA LEU A 114 -4.13 -14.96 -0.67
C LEU A 114 -2.78 -14.95 0.02
N THR A 115 -1.71 -14.91 -0.77
CA THR A 115 -0.33 -14.97 -0.27
C THR A 115 0.45 -13.71 -0.61
N GLU A 116 1.39 -13.30 0.25
CA GLU A 116 2.31 -12.21 -0.05
C GLU A 116 3.40 -12.67 -1.03
N GLY A 117 3.17 -12.43 -2.33
CA GLY A 117 4.12 -12.75 -3.38
C GLY A 117 4.19 -14.24 -3.76
N ASP A 118 5.06 -14.52 -4.75
CA ASP A 118 5.20 -15.87 -5.33
C ASP A 118 5.94 -16.84 -4.40
N SER A 119 6.80 -16.33 -3.52
CA SER A 119 7.52 -17.15 -2.55
C SER A 119 6.56 -17.83 -1.57
N ALA A 120 5.62 -17.08 -1.01
CA ALA A 120 4.58 -17.60 -0.13
C ALA A 120 3.61 -18.56 -0.85
N LYS A 121 3.33 -18.31 -2.15
CA LYS A 121 2.51 -19.21 -2.97
C LYS A 121 3.14 -20.61 -3.04
N THR A 122 4.45 -20.71 -3.28
CA THR A 122 5.15 -21.99 -3.39
C THR A 122 5.02 -22.80 -2.10
N SER A 123 5.18 -22.16 -0.94
CA SER A 123 4.99 -22.82 0.36
C SER A 123 3.54 -23.31 0.56
N CYS A 124 2.55 -22.51 0.14
CA CYS A 124 1.15 -22.90 0.19
C CYS A 124 0.85 -24.09 -0.73
N LEU A 125 1.47 -24.16 -1.91
CA LEU A 125 1.33 -25.31 -2.82
C LEU A 125 1.84 -26.61 -2.20
N ALA A 126 2.91 -26.55 -1.40
CA ALA A 126 3.38 -27.68 -0.62
C ALA A 126 2.34 -28.09 0.44
N GLY A 127 1.71 -27.13 1.12
CA GLY A 127 0.60 -27.37 2.06
C GLY A 127 -0.64 -28.00 1.40
N LEU A 128 -0.99 -27.57 0.18
CA LEU A 128 -2.10 -28.15 -0.60
C LEU A 128 -1.92 -29.62 -0.92
N SER A 129 -0.68 -30.14 -0.95
CA SER A 129 -0.44 -31.58 -1.12
C SER A 129 -0.99 -32.42 0.04
N VAL A 130 -1.27 -31.80 1.19
CA VAL A 130 -1.77 -32.45 2.40
C VAL A 130 -3.28 -32.28 2.55
N VAL A 131 -3.80 -31.05 2.39
CA VAL A 131 -5.24 -30.75 2.57
C VAL A 131 -6.09 -31.01 1.31
N GLY A 132 -5.43 -31.27 0.18
CA GLY A 132 -6.07 -31.51 -1.12
C GLY A 132 -6.38 -30.23 -1.91
N ARG A 133 -6.41 -30.36 -3.23
CA ARG A 133 -6.67 -29.26 -4.19
C ARG A 133 -8.15 -29.09 -4.54
N GLU A 134 -9.03 -29.88 -3.92
CA GLU A 134 -10.45 -29.85 -4.24
C GLU A 134 -11.13 -28.57 -3.76
N LYS A 135 -10.84 -28.17 -2.52
CA LYS A 135 -11.50 -27.07 -1.82
C LYS A 135 -10.60 -25.85 -1.58
N TYR A 136 -9.32 -25.92 -1.91
CA TYR A 136 -8.37 -24.84 -1.64
C TYR A 136 -7.72 -24.33 -2.92
N GLY A 137 -7.85 -23.03 -3.15
CA GLY A 137 -7.15 -22.30 -4.22
C GLY A 137 -6.12 -21.35 -3.63
N VAL A 138 -5.09 -20.99 -4.39
CA VAL A 138 -4.01 -20.08 -3.95
C VAL A 138 -3.78 -19.02 -5.02
N PHE A 139 -3.70 -17.75 -4.59
CA PHE A 139 -3.39 -16.62 -5.47
C PHE A 139 -2.39 -15.65 -4.81
N PRO A 140 -1.25 -15.36 -5.45
CA PRO A 140 -0.26 -14.43 -4.90
C PRO A 140 -0.63 -12.98 -5.21
N LEU A 141 -0.63 -12.15 -4.16
CA LEU A 141 -0.76 -10.71 -4.29
C LEU A 141 0.57 -10.09 -4.76
N ARG A 142 0.48 -9.11 -5.65
CA ARG A 142 1.64 -8.34 -6.11
C ARG A 142 1.79 -7.05 -5.30
N GLY A 143 2.65 -7.10 -4.28
CA GLY A 143 2.95 -5.94 -3.45
C GLY A 143 1.74 -5.42 -2.68
N LYS A 144 1.76 -4.13 -2.35
CA LYS A 144 0.68 -3.49 -1.56
C LYS A 144 -0.61 -3.41 -2.37
N LEU A 145 -1.72 -3.82 -1.75
CA LEU A 145 -3.05 -3.70 -2.34
C LEU A 145 -3.41 -2.24 -2.62
N LEU A 146 -4.14 -2.04 -3.72
CA LEU A 146 -4.70 -0.74 -4.06
C LEU A 146 -5.77 -0.36 -3.04
N ASN A 147 -5.65 0.83 -2.45
CA ASN A 147 -6.73 1.41 -1.67
C ASN A 147 -7.87 1.85 -2.60
N VAL A 148 -8.96 1.07 -2.62
CA VAL A 148 -10.08 1.23 -3.56
C VAL A 148 -11.01 2.39 -3.24
N ARG A 149 -11.03 2.92 -2.00
CA ARG A 149 -11.96 3.99 -1.58
C ARG A 149 -11.78 5.28 -2.37
N GLU A 150 -10.56 5.56 -2.79
CA GLU A 150 -10.20 6.77 -3.52
C GLU A 150 -9.45 6.46 -4.82
N ALA A 151 -9.62 5.23 -5.34
CA ALA A 151 -9.05 4.83 -6.61
C ALA A 151 -9.87 5.41 -7.77
N SER A 152 -9.18 5.88 -8.80
CA SER A 152 -9.84 6.29 -10.04
C SER A 152 -10.49 5.09 -10.73
N PHE A 153 -11.52 5.35 -11.55
CA PHE A 153 -12.18 4.34 -12.36
C PHE A 153 -11.20 3.48 -13.17
N LYS A 154 -10.17 4.12 -13.74
CA LYS A 154 -9.12 3.45 -14.51
C LYS A 154 -8.35 2.45 -13.65
N GLN A 155 -7.91 2.87 -12.45
CA GLN A 155 -7.18 2.00 -11.52
C GLN A 155 -8.04 0.82 -11.03
N LEU A 156 -9.33 1.04 -10.77
CA LEU A 156 -10.26 -0.02 -10.40
C LEU A 156 -10.48 -1.03 -11.54
N LYS A 157 -10.52 -0.55 -12.79
CA LYS A 157 -10.66 -1.42 -13.97
C LYS A 157 -9.43 -2.29 -14.22
N GLU A 158 -8.25 -1.78 -13.91
CA GLU A 158 -6.98 -2.50 -14.03
C GLU A 158 -6.80 -3.53 -12.89
N ASN A 159 -7.36 -3.29 -11.70
CA ASN A 159 -7.27 -4.19 -10.55
C ASN A 159 -8.50 -5.09 -10.36
N ARG A 160 -8.76 -5.96 -11.35
CA ARG A 160 -9.93 -6.87 -11.35
C ARG A 160 -9.63 -8.32 -11.04
N GLU A 161 -8.36 -8.68 -10.82
CA GLU A 161 -7.94 -10.08 -10.71
C GLU A 161 -8.68 -10.80 -9.58
N ILE A 162 -8.65 -10.24 -8.35
CA ILE A 162 -9.32 -10.84 -7.18
C ILE A 162 -10.83 -10.93 -7.37
N GLN A 163 -11.45 -9.88 -7.93
CA GLN A 163 -12.90 -9.86 -8.18
C GLN A 163 -13.31 -10.96 -9.15
N ARG A 164 -12.52 -11.17 -10.22
CA ARG A 164 -12.74 -12.25 -11.19
C ARG A 164 -12.56 -13.63 -10.54
N ILE A 165 -11.55 -13.81 -9.70
CA ILE A 165 -11.28 -15.08 -9.00
C ILE A 165 -12.45 -15.48 -8.09
N LEU A 166 -12.96 -14.51 -7.33
CA LEU A 166 -14.05 -14.72 -6.39
C LEU A 166 -15.44 -14.71 -7.05
N GLY A 167 -15.56 -14.21 -8.29
CA GLY A 167 -16.86 -13.98 -8.92
C GLY A 167 -17.64 -12.84 -8.25
N LEU A 168 -16.95 -11.91 -7.60
CA LEU A 168 -17.57 -10.76 -6.95
C LEU A 168 -18.11 -9.79 -8.00
N GLN A 169 -19.38 -9.44 -7.86
CA GLN A 169 -20.04 -8.38 -8.64
C GLN A 169 -20.22 -7.15 -7.76
N ILE A 170 -19.92 -5.97 -8.32
CA ILE A 170 -20.19 -4.69 -7.65
C ILE A 170 -21.68 -4.35 -7.84
N ASN A 171 -22.52 -5.03 -7.05
CA ASN A 171 -23.96 -4.78 -6.99
C ASN A 171 -24.30 -4.36 -5.55
N ASP A 172 -25.32 -3.52 -5.36
CA ASP A 172 -25.64 -2.88 -4.07
C ASP A 172 -26.10 -3.84 -2.95
N LYS A 173 -26.13 -5.17 -3.19
CA LYS A 173 -26.69 -6.17 -2.27
C LYS A 173 -26.01 -7.53 -2.34
N VAL A 174 -24.71 -7.61 -2.09
CA VAL A 174 -24.08 -8.91 -1.73
C VAL A 174 -24.15 -9.04 -0.21
N GLN A 175 -25.30 -9.51 0.29
CA GLN A 175 -25.46 -9.85 1.72
C GLN A 175 -25.05 -11.30 2.03
N ASP A 176 -24.76 -12.09 1.00
CA ASP A 176 -24.53 -13.53 1.11
C ASP A 176 -23.42 -13.98 0.14
N THR A 177 -22.66 -14.99 0.54
CA THR A 177 -21.62 -15.63 -0.28
C THR A 177 -22.21 -16.50 -1.40
N ARG A 178 -23.52 -16.73 -1.42
CA ARG A 178 -24.24 -17.39 -2.53
C ARG A 178 -23.95 -16.72 -3.87
N GLY A 179 -23.45 -17.50 -4.83
CA GLY A 179 -23.08 -17.02 -6.17
C GLY A 179 -21.59 -16.66 -6.34
N LEU A 180 -20.82 -16.65 -5.26
CA LEU A 180 -19.35 -16.54 -5.33
C LEU A 180 -18.71 -17.88 -5.71
N ARG A 181 -17.50 -17.81 -6.26
CA ARG A 181 -16.69 -18.99 -6.60
C ARG A 181 -16.08 -19.68 -5.38
N TYR A 182 -15.89 -18.93 -4.31
CA TYR A 182 -15.34 -19.37 -3.03
C TYR A 182 -16.23 -18.84 -1.91
N GLY A 183 -16.50 -19.67 -0.90
CA GLY A 183 -17.25 -19.29 0.29
C GLY A 183 -16.40 -18.61 1.36
N SER A 184 -15.09 -18.83 1.32
CA SER A 184 -14.15 -18.24 2.28
C SER A 184 -12.91 -17.64 1.59
N LEU A 185 -12.40 -16.56 2.18
CA LEU A 185 -11.13 -15.95 1.82
C LEU A 185 -10.20 -16.07 3.02
N MET A 186 -8.99 -16.59 2.81
CA MET A 186 -7.95 -16.70 3.81
C MET A 186 -6.78 -15.84 3.39
N ILE A 187 -6.25 -15.05 4.33
CA ILE A 187 -5.03 -14.27 4.13
C ILE A 187 -3.95 -14.97 4.94
N MET A 188 -2.88 -15.39 4.28
CA MET A 188 -1.71 -15.94 4.98
C MET A 188 -0.68 -14.83 5.18
N THR A 189 -0.30 -14.65 6.43
CA THR A 189 0.73 -13.71 6.89
C THR A 189 1.81 -14.50 7.62
N ASP A 190 3.00 -13.90 7.77
CA ASP A 190 4.20 -14.61 8.22
C ASP A 190 4.06 -15.20 9.63
N GLN A 191 4.65 -16.38 9.83
CA GLN A 191 4.69 -17.09 11.11
C GLN A 191 6.13 -17.36 11.55
N VAL A 192 6.37 -17.34 12.86
CA VAL A 192 7.65 -17.67 13.52
C VAL A 192 7.61 -19.08 14.15
N SER A 193 8.64 -19.94 13.96
CA SER A 193 8.78 -21.30 14.56
C SER A 193 10.20 -21.60 15.11
N LYS A 194 10.36 -22.60 16.01
CA LYS A 194 11.68 -23.02 16.56
C LYS A 194 11.73 -24.43 17.23
N GLY A 195 12.30 -25.43 16.56
CA GLY A 195 13.01 -26.57 17.19
C GLY A 195 12.15 -27.63 17.93
N SER A 196 12.71 -28.38 18.89
CA SER A 196 12.01 -29.53 19.53
C SER A 196 11.12 -29.16 20.74
N VAL A 197 11.23 -27.94 21.27
CA VAL A 197 10.21 -27.32 22.14
C VAL A 197 9.87 -25.97 21.52
N GLU A 198 8.73 -25.91 20.85
CA GLU A 198 8.33 -24.76 20.05
C GLU A 198 7.46 -23.80 20.86
N LYS A 199 7.89 -22.55 20.96
CA LYS A 199 7.02 -21.43 21.34
C LYS A 199 6.96 -20.47 20.16
N ALA A 200 5.84 -20.50 19.46
CA ALA A 200 5.53 -19.54 18.40
C ALA A 200 5.02 -18.24 19.03
N PHE A 201 5.48 -17.11 18.51
CA PHE A 201 4.95 -15.79 18.81
C PHE A 201 4.42 -15.20 17.51
N PHE A 202 3.24 -14.63 17.55
CA PHE A 202 2.60 -14.01 16.38
C PHE A 202 2.92 -12.52 16.31
N THR A 203 3.38 -11.92 17.41
CA THR A 203 3.83 -10.53 17.45
C THR A 203 5.17 -10.37 18.16
N LEU A 204 5.91 -9.30 17.81
CA LEU A 204 7.11 -8.91 18.55
C LEU A 204 6.80 -8.57 20.02
N VAL A 205 5.60 -8.05 20.29
CA VAL A 205 5.15 -7.73 21.65
C VAL A 205 5.03 -8.99 22.51
N GLU A 206 4.41 -10.05 21.99
CA GLU A 206 4.32 -11.35 22.67
C GLU A 206 5.72 -11.92 22.95
N TYR A 207 6.61 -11.85 21.96
CA TYR A 207 8.00 -12.27 22.10
C TYR A 207 8.73 -11.48 23.19
N ASP A 208 8.63 -10.15 23.18
CA ASP A 208 9.31 -9.29 24.15
C ASP A 208 8.76 -9.48 25.56
N MET A 209 7.45 -9.71 25.72
CA MET A 209 6.85 -10.04 27.01
C MET A 209 7.35 -11.39 27.53
N TRP A 210 7.37 -12.42 26.69
CA TRP A 210 7.92 -13.72 27.07
C TRP A 210 9.41 -13.60 27.41
N ARG A 211 10.19 -12.86 26.62
CA ARG A 211 11.61 -12.61 26.85
C ARG A 211 11.87 -11.96 28.20
N LYS A 212 11.09 -10.93 28.55
CA LYS A 212 11.17 -10.25 29.86
C LYS A 212 10.86 -11.20 31.02
N GLN A 213 9.95 -12.15 30.83
CA GLN A 213 9.57 -13.15 31.85
C GLN A 213 10.55 -14.32 31.93
N ALA A 214 11.11 -14.77 30.80
CA ALA A 214 11.98 -15.94 30.70
C ALA A 214 13.38 -15.70 31.29
N GLY A 215 13.81 -14.44 31.43
CA GLY A 215 15.10 -14.09 32.02
C GLY A 215 16.27 -14.49 31.12
N ASN A 216 17.00 -15.54 31.50
CA ASN A 216 18.19 -15.99 30.77
C ASN A 216 17.82 -16.78 29.49
N LEU A 217 18.22 -16.24 28.34
CA LEU A 217 17.98 -16.83 27.03
C LEU A 217 19.09 -17.81 26.58
N SER A 218 20.07 -18.13 27.43
CA SER A 218 21.15 -19.05 27.06
C SER A 218 20.57 -20.41 26.63
N GLY A 219 20.93 -20.87 25.42
CA GLY A 219 20.36 -22.07 24.80
C GLY A 219 19.15 -21.81 23.88
N TRP A 220 18.60 -20.60 23.87
CA TRP A 220 17.58 -20.20 22.90
C TRP A 220 18.20 -19.60 21.64
N LYS A 221 18.04 -20.28 20.50
CA LYS A 221 18.26 -19.69 19.17
C LYS A 221 16.99 -18.99 18.70
N ILE A 222 17.05 -17.67 18.56
CA ILE A 222 15.95 -16.84 18.03
C ILE A 222 16.07 -16.83 16.51
N LYS A 223 14.96 -17.02 15.80
CA LYS A 223 14.91 -16.93 14.35
C LYS A 223 13.71 -16.07 13.97
N TYR A 224 13.97 -14.96 13.28
CA TYR A 224 12.92 -14.11 12.73
C TYR A 224 12.50 -14.62 11.35
N TYR A 225 11.20 -14.74 11.14
CA TYR A 225 10.62 -15.17 9.87
C TYR A 225 10.02 -13.94 9.19
N LYS A 226 10.78 -13.37 8.25
CA LYS A 226 10.42 -12.17 7.49
C LYS A 226 9.38 -12.42 6.38
N GLY A 227 9.10 -13.68 6.10
CA GLY A 227 8.34 -14.10 4.92
C GLY A 227 7.99 -15.58 5.00
N LEU A 228 6.80 -15.96 4.54
CA LEU A 228 6.33 -17.35 4.35
C LEU A 228 7.27 -18.20 3.47
N GLY A 229 8.21 -17.59 2.75
CA GLY A 229 9.27 -18.30 2.03
C GLY A 229 10.42 -18.81 2.88
N THR A 230 10.49 -18.42 4.16
CA THR A 230 11.60 -18.77 5.06
C THR A 230 11.34 -20.01 5.92
N SER A 231 10.10 -20.49 5.95
CA SER A 231 9.73 -21.76 6.56
C SER A 231 9.88 -22.91 5.56
N THR A 232 10.22 -24.06 6.09
CA THR A 232 10.41 -25.29 5.31
C THR A 232 9.07 -25.87 4.86
N ASP A 233 9.09 -26.64 3.77
CA ASP A 233 7.90 -27.37 3.30
C ASP A 233 7.30 -28.26 4.40
N ARG A 234 8.12 -28.78 5.31
CA ARG A 234 7.67 -29.60 6.44
C ARG A 234 6.85 -28.77 7.44
N GLU A 235 7.37 -27.63 7.87
CA GLU A 235 6.66 -26.72 8.79
C GLU A 235 5.32 -26.26 8.18
N PHE A 236 5.29 -25.99 6.88
CA PHE A 236 4.04 -25.67 6.17
C PHE A 236 3.06 -26.83 6.14
N LYS A 237 3.52 -28.06 5.90
CA LYS A 237 2.65 -29.24 5.93
C LYS A 237 2.04 -29.43 7.31
N ASP A 238 2.83 -29.31 8.37
CA ASP A 238 2.37 -29.43 9.76
C ASP A 238 1.36 -28.33 10.10
N TYR A 239 1.61 -27.09 9.65
CA TYR A 239 0.67 -25.97 9.76
C TYR A 239 -0.67 -26.26 9.08
N PHE A 240 -0.65 -26.76 7.84
CA PHE A 240 -1.85 -27.07 7.07
C PHE A 240 -2.60 -28.30 7.61
N GLN A 241 -1.93 -29.25 8.29
CA GLN A 241 -2.61 -30.32 9.03
C GLN A 241 -3.39 -29.78 10.22
N ALA A 242 -2.84 -28.77 10.90
CA ALA A 242 -3.46 -28.11 12.04
C ALA A 242 -4.14 -26.79 11.65
N LEU A 243 -4.62 -26.65 10.42
CA LEU A 243 -5.08 -25.37 9.88
C LEU A 243 -6.23 -24.77 10.71
N ASP A 244 -7.10 -25.59 11.29
CA ASP A 244 -8.20 -25.12 12.16
C ASP A 244 -7.72 -24.50 13.48
N LYS A 245 -6.50 -24.82 13.93
CA LYS A 245 -5.88 -24.20 15.12
C LYS A 245 -5.22 -22.87 14.80
N HIS A 246 -4.84 -22.66 13.55
CA HIS A 246 -4.12 -21.46 13.10
C HIS A 246 -4.99 -20.47 12.33
N ARG A 247 -6.31 -20.71 12.30
CA ARG A 247 -7.29 -19.79 11.70
C ARG A 247 -7.86 -18.86 12.75
N ILE A 248 -7.80 -17.57 12.46
CA ILE A 248 -8.55 -16.54 13.17
C ILE A 248 -9.70 -16.09 12.27
N LYS A 249 -10.93 -16.19 12.76
CA LYS A 249 -12.12 -15.73 12.04
C LYS A 249 -12.37 -14.26 12.33
N PHE A 250 -12.50 -13.44 11.29
CA PHE A 250 -12.90 -12.05 11.46
C PHE A 250 -14.41 -11.93 11.65
N ARG A 251 -14.84 -11.20 12.70
CA ARG A 251 -16.25 -10.90 12.98
C ARG A 251 -16.55 -9.43 12.71
N TRP A 252 -17.56 -9.19 11.89
CA TRP A 252 -18.18 -7.88 11.72
C TRP A 252 -19.23 -7.65 12.80
N THR A 253 -19.13 -6.55 13.52
CA THR A 253 -19.99 -6.20 14.67
C THR A 253 -21.01 -5.11 14.36
N GLY A 254 -20.86 -4.39 13.25
CA GLY A 254 -21.82 -3.37 12.82
C GLY A 254 -21.17 -2.12 12.24
N SER A 255 -21.91 -1.01 12.24
CA SER A 255 -21.47 0.27 11.66
C SER A 255 -20.19 0.84 12.30
N GLY A 256 -19.93 0.55 13.58
CA GLY A 256 -18.71 0.97 14.27
C GLY A 256 -17.43 0.43 13.62
N ASP A 257 -17.43 -0.83 13.18
CA ASP A 257 -16.31 -1.39 12.43
C ASP A 257 -16.12 -0.68 11.08
N GLY A 258 -17.23 -0.32 10.43
CA GLY A 258 -17.21 0.42 9.17
C GLY A 258 -16.59 1.81 9.29
N GLU A 259 -16.90 2.50 10.39
CA GLU A 259 -16.34 3.81 10.72
C GLU A 259 -14.83 3.72 11.02
N LEU A 260 -14.39 2.69 11.73
CA LEU A 260 -12.96 2.46 12.01
C LEU A 260 -12.17 2.13 10.73
N ILE A 261 -12.73 1.29 9.85
CA ILE A 261 -12.12 1.01 8.55
C ILE A 261 -12.08 2.28 7.69
N ASP A 262 -13.12 3.11 7.72
CA ASP A 262 -13.10 4.39 7.02
C ASP A 262 -12.02 5.33 7.57
N MET A 263 -11.92 5.49 8.90
CA MET A 263 -10.87 6.26 9.55
C MET A 263 -9.46 5.79 9.14
N ALA A 264 -9.24 4.47 9.11
CA ALA A 264 -7.96 3.88 8.76
C ALA A 264 -7.55 4.11 7.29
N PHE A 265 -8.47 4.01 6.34
CA PHE A 265 -8.14 3.98 4.91
C PHE A 265 -8.59 5.20 4.10
N SER A 266 -9.42 6.09 4.63
CA SER A 266 -9.83 7.32 3.95
C SER A 266 -8.71 8.35 4.00
N LYS A 267 -8.23 8.86 2.85
CA LYS A 267 -7.13 9.86 2.84
C LYS A 267 -7.59 11.19 3.44
N LYS A 268 -8.88 11.48 3.40
CA LYS A 268 -9.49 12.69 3.99
C LYS A 268 -9.43 12.72 5.53
N ARG A 269 -9.12 11.59 6.18
CA ARG A 269 -9.19 11.43 7.65
C ARG A 269 -7.82 11.40 8.32
N ALA A 270 -6.88 12.19 7.80
CA ALA A 270 -5.53 12.27 8.37
C ALA A 270 -5.52 12.75 9.83
N GLU A 271 -6.33 13.75 10.18
CA GLU A 271 -6.43 14.26 11.56
C GLU A 271 -7.02 13.25 12.54
N ASP A 272 -8.00 12.45 12.09
CA ASP A 272 -8.56 11.36 12.91
C ASP A 272 -7.49 10.31 13.21
N ARG A 273 -6.69 9.93 12.21
CA ARG A 273 -5.57 8.98 12.41
C ARG A 273 -4.52 9.52 13.38
N LYS A 274 -4.24 10.83 13.37
CA LYS A 274 -3.32 11.44 14.34
C LYS A 274 -3.84 11.28 15.76
N ARG A 275 -5.11 11.63 16.01
CA ARG A 275 -5.76 11.43 17.33
C ARG A 275 -5.80 9.97 17.75
N TRP A 276 -6.13 9.08 16.81
CA TRP A 276 -6.15 7.65 17.02
C TRP A 276 -4.76 7.10 17.44
N LEU A 277 -3.70 7.53 16.76
CA LEU A 277 -2.32 7.15 17.12
C LEU A 277 -1.89 7.71 18.48
N GLN A 278 -2.33 8.91 18.85
CA GLN A 278 -2.08 9.50 20.17
C GLN A 278 -2.76 8.71 21.30
N GLY A 279 -3.88 8.05 21.03
CA GLY A 279 -4.59 7.22 22.01
C GLY A 279 -3.97 5.84 22.25
N TYR A 280 -2.94 5.46 21.49
CA TYR A 280 -2.28 4.16 21.63
C TYR A 280 -1.57 4.03 22.99
N ARG A 281 -1.72 2.87 23.64
CA ARG A 281 -1.01 2.50 24.86
C ARG A 281 0.01 1.42 24.57
N GLU A 282 1.24 1.57 25.07
CA GLU A 282 2.26 0.54 24.93
C GLU A 282 1.81 -0.78 25.56
N GLY A 283 2.16 -1.90 24.90
CA GLY A 283 1.68 -3.23 25.28
C GLY A 283 0.27 -3.57 24.78
N THR A 284 -0.34 -2.74 23.93
CA THR A 284 -1.59 -3.11 23.24
C THR A 284 -1.27 -4.03 22.06
N PHE A 285 -1.73 -5.29 22.11
CA PHE A 285 -1.61 -6.26 21.04
C PHE A 285 -2.87 -7.12 20.92
N VAL A 286 -3.03 -7.80 19.78
CA VAL A 286 -4.08 -8.80 19.58
C VAL A 286 -3.64 -10.10 20.25
N ASP A 287 -4.52 -10.70 21.05
CA ASP A 287 -4.31 -12.06 21.56
C ASP A 287 -4.62 -13.08 20.45
N HIS A 288 -3.57 -13.65 19.86
CA HIS A 288 -3.68 -14.62 18.76
C HIS A 288 -4.11 -16.02 19.21
N SER A 289 -4.28 -16.26 20.52
CA SER A 289 -4.90 -17.50 21.02
C SER A 289 -6.41 -17.53 20.77
N MET A 290 -7.02 -16.37 20.50
CA MET A 290 -8.44 -16.26 20.19
C MET A 290 -8.75 -16.77 18.78
N ARG A 291 -9.84 -17.54 18.65
CA ARG A 291 -10.31 -18.04 17.34
C ARG A 291 -11.11 -17.03 16.54
N GLU A 292 -11.49 -15.91 17.16
CA GLU A 292 -12.31 -14.89 16.55
C GLU A 292 -11.79 -13.50 16.91
N LEU A 293 -11.68 -12.62 15.92
CA LEU A 293 -11.15 -11.27 16.04
C LEU A 293 -12.14 -10.28 15.43
N THR A 294 -12.46 -9.21 16.16
CA THR A 294 -13.32 -8.14 15.62
C THR A 294 -12.51 -7.19 14.74
N PHE A 295 -13.15 -6.52 13.77
CA PHE A 295 -12.46 -5.49 12.99
C PHE A 295 -12.00 -4.31 13.87
N SER A 296 -12.77 -3.95 14.90
CA SER A 296 -12.36 -2.97 15.89
C SER A 296 -11.07 -3.36 16.61
N ASP A 297 -10.95 -4.61 17.08
CA ASP A 297 -9.73 -5.10 17.72
C ASP A 297 -8.56 -5.10 16.74
N PHE A 298 -8.76 -5.60 15.53
CA PHE A 298 -7.73 -5.58 14.50
C PHE A 298 -7.21 -4.16 14.22
N VAL A 299 -8.12 -3.20 14.01
CA VAL A 299 -7.74 -1.80 13.77
C VAL A 299 -6.98 -1.26 14.98
N ASN A 300 -7.58 -1.32 16.16
CA ASN A 300 -7.06 -0.63 17.35
C ASN A 300 -5.91 -1.36 18.08
N LYS A 301 -5.64 -2.62 17.77
CA LYS A 301 -4.60 -3.41 18.45
C LYS A 301 -3.50 -3.92 17.53
N GLU A 302 -3.75 -4.04 16.22
CA GLU A 302 -2.75 -4.57 15.26
C GLU A 302 -2.38 -3.53 14.20
N LEU A 303 -3.36 -2.98 13.48
CA LEU A 303 -3.12 -1.96 12.44
C LEU A 303 -2.48 -0.69 13.00
N VAL A 304 -2.81 -0.34 14.25
CA VAL A 304 -2.19 0.78 14.96
C VAL A 304 -0.68 0.58 15.14
N GLN A 305 -0.23 -0.65 15.40
CA GLN A 305 1.19 -0.96 15.56
C GLN A 305 1.92 -0.79 14.23
N PHE A 306 1.35 -1.30 13.14
CA PHE A 306 1.87 -1.08 11.79
C PHE A 306 1.98 0.41 11.46
N SER A 307 0.96 1.20 11.80
CA SER A 307 0.93 2.64 11.52
C SER A 307 1.96 3.41 12.34
N ARG A 308 2.17 3.04 13.62
CA ARG A 308 3.25 3.60 14.45
C ARG A 308 4.62 3.26 13.88
N TYR A 309 4.84 2.00 13.55
CA TYR A 309 6.09 1.54 12.95
C TYR A 309 6.38 2.23 11.60
N ASP A 310 5.35 2.43 10.77
CA ASP A 310 5.49 3.15 9.50
C ASP A 310 5.87 4.62 9.71
N ASN A 311 5.33 5.28 10.73
CA ASN A 311 5.75 6.63 11.10
C ASN A 311 7.19 6.66 11.61
N GLU A 312 7.56 5.75 12.52
CA GLU A 312 8.89 5.69 13.10
C GLU A 312 9.99 5.49 12.04
N ARG A 313 9.75 4.66 11.04
CA ARG A 313 10.70 4.43 9.95
C ARG A 313 10.69 5.53 8.88
N SER A 314 9.60 6.27 8.74
CA SER A 314 9.40 7.24 7.64
C SER A 314 9.68 8.69 8.05
N ILE A 315 9.50 9.02 9.32
CA ILE A 315 9.69 10.37 9.87
C ILE A 315 11.07 10.42 10.55
N PRO A 316 11.90 11.41 10.21
CA PRO A 316 13.20 11.58 10.85
C PRO A 316 13.05 11.96 12.33
N GLN A 317 14.02 11.56 13.14
CA GLN A 317 14.10 12.00 14.54
C GLN A 317 14.57 13.45 14.63
N LEU A 318 14.09 14.18 15.63
CA LEU A 318 14.46 15.59 15.82
C LEU A 318 15.95 15.77 16.13
N VAL A 319 16.54 14.80 16.86
CA VAL A 319 17.91 14.90 17.38
C VAL A 319 18.96 14.85 16.27
N ASP A 320 18.82 13.93 15.32
CA ASP A 320 19.82 13.70 14.26
C ASP A 320 19.28 14.00 12.84
N GLY A 321 17.99 14.27 12.71
CA GLY A 321 17.34 14.51 11.42
C GLY A 321 17.22 13.26 10.56
N TRP A 322 17.41 12.06 11.10
CA TRP A 322 17.51 10.83 10.32
C TRP A 322 16.39 9.84 10.56
N LYS A 323 16.07 9.12 9.49
CA LYS A 323 15.22 7.94 9.50
C LYS A 323 16.01 6.72 9.96
N VAL A 324 15.31 5.69 10.44
CA VAL A 324 15.90 4.42 10.90
C VAL A 324 16.89 3.84 9.87
N GLY A 325 16.50 3.80 8.58
CA GLY A 325 17.37 3.28 7.52
C GLY A 325 18.68 4.06 7.37
N GLN A 326 18.66 5.39 7.53
CA GLN A 326 19.86 6.23 7.44
C GLN A 326 20.78 6.01 8.64
N ARG A 327 20.21 5.90 9.86
CA ARG A 327 20.96 5.55 11.08
C ARG A 327 21.66 4.21 10.97
N LYS A 328 20.96 3.19 10.45
CA LYS A 328 21.52 1.85 10.19
C LYS A 328 22.68 1.89 9.21
N VAL A 329 22.56 2.69 8.13
CA VAL A 329 23.65 2.90 7.17
C VAL A 329 24.88 3.51 7.83
N LEU A 330 24.72 4.60 8.59
CA LEU A 330 25.86 5.23 9.25
C LEU A 330 26.51 4.29 10.27
N PHE A 331 25.72 3.60 11.09
CA PHE A 331 26.20 2.63 12.07
C PHE A 331 27.10 1.58 11.43
N ALA A 332 26.66 0.96 10.34
CA ALA A 332 27.45 -0.03 9.62
C ALA A 332 28.74 0.58 9.04
N VAL A 333 28.66 1.76 8.43
CA VAL A 333 29.82 2.43 7.82
C VAL A 333 30.88 2.80 8.86
N PHE A 334 30.46 3.26 10.04
CA PHE A 334 31.32 3.52 11.19
C PHE A 334 31.95 2.26 11.76
N LYS A 335 31.14 1.21 11.97
CA LYS A 335 31.62 -0.09 12.47
C LYS A 335 32.68 -0.70 11.55
N LYS A 336 32.52 -0.56 10.24
CA LYS A 336 33.48 -1.06 9.23
C LYS A 336 34.67 -0.13 9.01
N ASN A 337 34.58 1.13 9.44
CA ASN A 337 35.54 2.18 9.13
C ASN A 337 35.84 2.26 7.63
N THR A 338 34.79 2.47 6.83
CA THR A 338 34.81 2.39 5.35
C THR A 338 35.60 3.53 4.71
N LYS A 339 36.92 3.55 4.91
CA LYS A 339 37.85 4.50 4.28
C LYS A 339 38.10 4.14 2.81
N ALA A 340 38.08 2.86 2.49
CA ALA A 340 38.16 2.34 1.12
C ALA A 340 36.79 2.33 0.45
N GLU A 341 36.77 2.50 -0.87
CA GLU A 341 35.55 2.50 -1.67
C GLU A 341 34.90 1.12 -1.73
N MET A 342 33.58 1.07 -1.62
CA MET A 342 32.80 -0.16 -1.66
C MET A 342 31.58 0.01 -2.56
N LYS A 343 31.23 -1.04 -3.31
CA LYS A 343 30.02 -1.02 -4.14
C LYS A 343 28.79 -0.83 -3.27
N VAL A 344 27.84 0.00 -3.72
CA VAL A 344 26.59 0.24 -2.98
C VAL A 344 25.83 -1.06 -2.72
N ALA A 345 25.80 -1.98 -3.69
CA ALA A 345 25.19 -3.30 -3.51
C ALA A 345 25.84 -4.10 -2.35
N GLN A 346 27.18 -4.11 -2.27
CA GLN A 346 27.91 -4.80 -1.20
C GLN A 346 27.71 -4.13 0.15
N LEU A 347 27.73 -2.79 0.18
CA LEU A 347 27.48 -2.04 1.41
C LEU A 347 26.07 -2.29 1.93
N SER A 348 25.06 -2.37 1.06
CA SER A 348 23.69 -2.66 1.48
C SER A 348 23.55 -4.03 2.16
N GLY A 349 24.19 -5.08 1.63
CA GLY A 349 24.19 -6.40 2.26
C GLY A 349 24.89 -6.37 3.63
N TYR A 350 26.02 -5.67 3.73
CA TYR A 350 26.73 -5.50 5.01
C TYR A 350 25.90 -4.72 6.04
N VAL A 351 25.24 -3.63 5.63
CA VAL A 351 24.37 -2.87 6.53
C VAL A 351 23.22 -3.74 7.02
N ALA A 352 22.62 -4.54 6.12
CA ALA A 352 21.51 -5.42 6.48
C ALA A 352 21.92 -6.46 7.54
N GLU A 353 23.09 -7.07 7.38
CA GLU A 353 23.68 -8.01 8.33
C GLU A 353 24.01 -7.34 9.68
N GLN A 354 24.67 -6.18 9.68
CA GLN A 354 25.14 -5.55 10.92
C GLN A 354 24.04 -4.88 11.74
N SER A 355 22.91 -4.53 11.13
CA SER A 355 21.84 -3.76 11.77
C SER A 355 20.51 -4.51 11.88
N ALA A 356 20.49 -5.83 11.61
CA ALA A 356 19.27 -6.65 11.58
C ALA A 356 18.17 -6.00 10.70
N TYR A 357 18.51 -5.63 9.46
CA TYR A 357 17.56 -4.89 8.60
C TYR A 357 16.49 -5.81 8.00
N HIS A 358 15.26 -5.68 8.50
CA HIS A 358 14.13 -6.53 8.10
C HIS A 358 13.43 -6.13 6.80
N HIS A 359 13.87 -5.10 6.05
CA HIS A 359 13.24 -4.70 4.78
C HIS A 359 14.05 -5.14 3.56
N GLY A 360 13.53 -4.92 2.34
CA GLY A 360 14.24 -5.26 1.11
C GLY A 360 15.53 -4.45 0.92
N GLU A 361 16.60 -5.10 0.47
CA GLU A 361 17.92 -4.45 0.25
C GLU A 361 17.84 -3.30 -0.75
N GLN A 362 16.95 -3.37 -1.74
CA GLN A 362 16.76 -2.29 -2.72
C GLN A 362 16.42 -0.95 -2.05
N SER A 363 15.62 -0.96 -0.98
CA SER A 363 15.31 0.25 -0.20
C SER A 363 16.54 0.82 0.48
N LEU A 364 17.44 -0.05 0.94
CA LEU A 364 18.68 0.34 1.60
C LEU A 364 19.71 0.86 0.60
N GLN A 365 19.81 0.24 -0.57
CA GLN A 365 20.61 0.74 -1.70
C GLN A 365 20.18 2.15 -2.10
N GLN A 366 18.87 2.39 -2.22
CA GLN A 366 18.35 3.72 -2.52
C GLN A 366 18.66 4.72 -1.40
N THR A 367 18.56 4.30 -0.13
CA THR A 367 18.93 5.13 1.02
C THR A 367 20.40 5.56 0.95
N ILE A 368 21.30 4.61 0.68
CA ILE A 368 22.75 4.87 0.52
C ILE A 368 22.99 5.84 -0.65
N ILE A 369 22.35 5.64 -1.80
CA ILE A 369 22.47 6.53 -2.96
C ILE A 369 22.06 7.95 -2.59
N THR A 370 20.89 8.12 -1.98
CA THR A 370 20.39 9.45 -1.60
C THR A 370 21.28 10.12 -0.55
N MET A 371 21.86 9.37 0.38
CA MET A 371 22.81 9.91 1.37
C MET A 371 24.15 10.37 0.75
N ALA A 372 24.52 9.86 -0.43
CA ALA A 372 25.75 10.21 -1.13
C ALA A 372 25.56 11.28 -2.23
N GLN A 373 24.31 11.63 -2.59
CA GLN A 373 24.03 12.55 -3.68
C GLN A 373 24.56 13.98 -3.44
N ARG A 374 25.34 14.50 -4.39
CA ARG A 374 26.03 15.81 -4.25
C ARG A 374 25.62 16.90 -5.24
N PHE A 375 24.55 16.72 -6.00
CA PHE A 375 24.12 17.74 -6.97
C PHE A 375 23.42 18.90 -6.26
N VAL A 376 23.40 20.09 -6.89
CA VAL A 376 22.73 21.27 -6.31
C VAL A 376 21.24 20.96 -6.05
N GLY A 377 20.82 21.09 -4.79
CA GLY A 377 19.47 20.76 -4.33
C GLY A 377 19.30 19.35 -3.74
N SER A 378 20.37 18.57 -3.58
CA SER A 378 20.35 17.34 -2.77
C SER A 378 20.65 17.63 -1.30
N ASN A 379 21.79 17.19 -0.78
CA ASN A 379 22.18 17.35 0.62
C ASN A 379 23.19 18.49 0.77
N ASN A 380 22.95 19.38 1.74
CA ASN A 380 23.91 20.43 2.09
C ASN A 380 25.23 19.85 2.63
N LEU A 381 25.16 18.70 3.30
CA LEU A 381 26.30 17.94 3.80
C LEU A 381 26.07 16.45 3.50
N ASN A 382 27.05 15.82 2.84
CA ASN A 382 26.99 14.41 2.50
C ASN A 382 27.84 13.59 3.45
N PHE A 383 27.25 12.64 4.16
CA PHE A 383 28.02 11.77 5.06
C PHE A 383 28.74 10.64 4.33
N LEU A 384 28.36 10.40 3.08
CA LEU A 384 28.95 9.44 2.17
C LEU A 384 29.40 10.13 0.89
N GLU A 385 30.56 9.74 0.35
CA GLU A 385 31.05 10.28 -0.92
C GLU A 385 30.52 9.48 -2.11
N PRO A 386 29.98 10.15 -3.14
CA PRO A 386 29.54 9.49 -4.37
C PRO A 386 30.74 9.18 -5.27
N VAL A 387 31.06 7.90 -5.44
CA VAL A 387 32.10 7.45 -6.38
C VAL A 387 31.46 6.74 -7.57
N GLY A 388 31.32 7.48 -8.66
CA GLY A 388 30.56 7.08 -9.85
C GLY A 388 29.34 7.96 -10.08
N GLN A 389 28.38 7.47 -10.87
CA GLN A 389 27.19 8.24 -11.26
C GLN A 389 26.03 8.05 -10.25
N PHE A 390 25.95 8.94 -9.26
CA PHE A 390 24.90 8.95 -8.22
C PHE A 390 23.65 9.77 -8.61
N GLY A 391 23.54 10.10 -9.89
CA GLY A 391 22.44 10.87 -10.46
C GLY A 391 22.75 12.36 -10.49
N SER A 392 21.88 13.11 -11.15
CA SER A 392 22.07 14.52 -11.44
C SER A 392 20.84 15.34 -11.08
N ARG A 393 21.02 16.65 -11.05
CA ARG A 393 19.92 17.61 -10.85
C ARG A 393 18.83 17.47 -11.92
N LYS A 394 19.16 17.02 -13.13
CA LYS A 394 18.21 16.94 -14.26
C LYS A 394 17.00 16.07 -13.93
N GLU A 395 17.21 14.96 -13.23
CA GLU A 395 16.13 14.05 -12.83
C GLU A 395 15.96 13.97 -11.30
N GLY A 396 16.54 14.92 -10.57
CA GLY A 396 16.53 14.92 -9.10
C GLY A 396 17.17 13.65 -8.52
N GLY A 397 18.20 13.13 -9.18
CA GLY A 397 18.95 11.95 -8.74
C GLY A 397 18.32 10.60 -9.12
N LYS A 398 17.20 10.57 -9.85
CA LYS A 398 16.57 9.32 -10.33
C LYS A 398 17.36 8.63 -11.45
N ASP A 399 18.23 9.37 -12.11
CA ASP A 399 19.19 8.94 -13.13
C ASP A 399 20.48 8.34 -12.53
N ALA A 400 20.48 8.00 -11.24
CA ALA A 400 21.57 7.27 -10.62
C ALA A 400 21.78 5.91 -11.28
N SER A 401 23.05 5.54 -11.46
CA SER A 401 23.41 4.22 -11.98
C SER A 401 23.05 3.11 -11.00
N ALA A 402 22.86 1.90 -11.53
CA ALA A 402 22.47 0.76 -10.70
C ALA A 402 23.50 0.50 -9.57
N PRO A 403 23.06 0.12 -8.36
CA PRO A 403 23.91 -0.06 -7.16
C PRO A 403 25.12 -0.99 -7.33
N ARG A 404 25.10 -1.87 -8.34
CA ARG A 404 26.19 -2.79 -8.68
C ARG A 404 27.38 -2.13 -9.39
N TYR A 405 27.21 -0.93 -9.94
CA TYR A 405 28.23 -0.21 -10.72
C TYR A 405 28.84 0.99 -9.99
N ILE A 406 28.19 1.47 -8.95
CA ILE A 406 28.59 2.66 -8.21
C ILE A 406 29.15 2.31 -6.85
N PHE A 407 30.08 3.12 -6.39
CA PHE A 407 30.84 2.93 -5.16
C PHE A 407 30.62 4.10 -4.22
N THR A 408 30.78 3.86 -2.94
CA THR A 408 30.70 4.90 -1.91
C THR A 408 31.74 4.63 -0.85
N LYS A 409 32.14 5.69 -0.15
CA LYS A 409 32.97 5.62 1.06
C LYS A 409 32.51 6.65 2.08
N LEU A 410 33.02 6.55 3.30
CA LEU A 410 32.76 7.53 4.34
C LEU A 410 33.39 8.87 3.96
N ALA A 411 32.63 9.97 4.05
CA ALA A 411 33.21 11.28 3.82
C ALA A 411 34.20 11.65 4.96
N PRO A 412 35.36 12.27 4.65
CA PRO A 412 36.41 12.54 5.64
C PRO A 412 35.93 13.36 6.85
N TYR A 413 34.99 14.28 6.64
CA TYR A 413 34.45 15.16 7.67
C TYR A 413 33.34 14.51 8.51
N THR A 414 32.83 13.32 8.16
CA THR A 414 31.72 12.70 8.89
C THR A 414 32.08 12.41 10.35
N ARG A 415 33.33 11.98 10.63
CA ARG A 415 33.81 11.77 12.01
C ARG A 415 34.17 13.07 12.76
N LEU A 416 34.21 14.21 12.07
CA LEU A 416 34.26 15.52 12.73
C LEU A 416 32.87 15.93 13.24
N VAL A 417 31.81 15.53 12.53
CA VAL A 417 30.42 15.77 12.95
C VAL A 417 29.98 14.79 14.04
N PHE A 418 30.44 13.54 13.95
CA PHE A 418 30.17 12.47 14.91
C PHE A 418 31.51 11.91 15.45
N PRO A 419 32.09 12.55 16.47
CA PRO A 419 33.36 12.15 17.05
C PRO A 419 33.34 10.70 17.54
N GLU A 420 34.39 9.94 17.23
CA GLU A 420 34.53 8.54 17.65
C GLU A 420 34.59 8.39 19.18
N ALA A 421 35.04 9.42 19.89
CA ALA A 421 35.06 9.46 21.36
C ALA A 421 33.65 9.42 21.98
N ASP A 422 32.61 9.82 21.24
CA ASP A 422 31.23 9.82 21.71
C ASP A 422 30.55 8.46 21.53
N ASP A 423 31.08 7.59 20.66
CA ASP A 423 30.48 6.28 20.34
C ASP A 423 30.11 5.47 21.61
N PRO A 424 30.96 5.37 22.66
CA PRO A 424 30.61 4.63 23.88
C PRO A 424 29.47 5.24 24.71
N LEU A 425 29.17 6.53 24.53
CA LEU A 425 28.14 7.25 25.28
C LEU A 425 26.74 7.09 24.68
N LEU A 426 26.64 6.56 23.46
CA LEU A 426 25.37 6.40 22.75
C LEU A 426 24.54 5.25 23.33
N GLU A 427 23.24 5.46 23.42
CA GLU A 427 22.28 4.40 23.75
C GLU A 427 22.04 3.52 22.52
N TYR A 428 22.61 2.31 22.53
CA TYR A 428 22.45 1.35 21.43
C TYR A 428 21.24 0.46 21.58
N LEU A 429 20.58 0.22 20.46
CA LEU A 429 19.46 -0.72 20.38
C LEU A 429 19.98 -2.16 20.24
N TYR A 430 19.14 -3.11 20.62
CA TYR A 430 19.43 -4.54 20.54
C TYR A 430 18.27 -5.27 19.86
N GLU A 431 18.57 -5.96 18.76
CA GLU A 431 17.63 -6.80 18.03
C GLU A 431 18.25 -8.19 17.86
N GLU A 432 17.47 -9.26 18.08
CA GLU A 432 17.92 -10.66 17.94
C GLU A 432 19.20 -11.00 18.76
N GLY A 433 19.45 -10.28 19.85
CA GLY A 433 20.66 -10.45 20.67
C GLY A 433 21.92 -9.77 20.11
N GLN A 434 21.80 -9.06 18.99
CA GLN A 434 22.86 -8.28 18.37
C GLN A 434 22.72 -6.80 18.74
N LYS A 435 23.84 -6.16 19.08
CA LYS A 435 23.95 -4.70 19.21
C LYS A 435 23.85 -4.08 17.81
N ILE A 436 22.83 -3.28 17.58
CA ILE A 436 22.55 -2.60 16.30
C ILE A 436 22.84 -1.09 16.43
N GLU A 437 22.22 -0.25 15.60
CA GLU A 437 22.44 1.21 15.59
C GLU A 437 22.05 1.89 16.91
N PRO A 438 22.62 3.08 17.20
CA PRO A 438 22.16 3.88 18.32
C PRO A 438 20.76 4.45 18.08
N LYS A 439 20.06 4.70 19.19
CA LYS A 439 18.76 5.37 19.19
C LYS A 439 18.83 6.72 18.49
N HIS A 440 19.90 7.48 18.75
CA HIS A 440 20.20 8.75 18.11
C HIS A 440 21.70 8.89 17.90
N TRP A 441 22.08 9.61 16.84
CA TRP A 441 23.45 10.13 16.70
C TRP A 441 23.51 11.56 17.21
N TYR A 442 24.31 11.83 18.23
CA TYR A 442 24.54 13.20 18.70
C TYR A 442 25.67 13.80 17.89
N GLY A 443 25.38 14.82 17.10
CA GLY A 443 26.34 15.59 16.32
C GLY A 443 25.85 17.01 16.11
N MET A 444 26.71 17.90 15.60
CA MET A 444 26.31 19.26 15.20
C MET A 444 25.47 19.21 13.91
N VAL A 445 24.26 18.67 13.99
CA VAL A 445 23.32 18.59 12.86
C VAL A 445 22.14 19.51 13.16
N PHE A 446 22.03 20.60 12.39
CA PHE A 446 20.88 21.50 12.48
C PHE A 446 19.74 20.96 11.61
N VAL A 447 18.72 20.38 12.24
CA VAL A 447 17.43 20.18 11.59
C VAL A 447 16.75 21.55 11.51
N TYR A 448 16.91 22.23 10.39
CA TYR A 448 16.13 23.45 10.12
C TYR A 448 14.68 23.03 9.81
N SER A 449 13.77 23.20 10.77
CA SER A 449 12.35 23.32 10.45
C SER A 449 12.06 24.79 10.18
N GLU A 450 11.72 25.12 8.94
CA GLU A 450 10.88 26.30 8.70
C GLU A 450 9.52 25.99 9.33
N LEU A 451 9.36 26.33 10.60
CA LEU A 451 8.05 26.53 11.20
C LEU A 451 7.42 27.72 10.48
N GLN A 452 6.74 27.47 9.37
CA GLN A 452 5.80 28.45 8.83
C GLN A 452 4.71 28.64 9.89
N SER A 453 4.79 29.81 10.54
CA SER A 453 3.83 30.37 11.49
C SER A 453 2.46 30.53 10.89
#